data_AF-A0A538G9W5-F1
#
_entry.id   AF-A0A538G9W5-F1
#
_cell.length_a   1.000
_cell.length_b   1.000
_cell.length_c   1.000
_cell.angle_alpha   90.00
_cell.angle_beta   90.00
_cell.angle_gamma   90.00
#
_symmetry.space_group_name_H-M   'P 1'
#
loop_
_entity.id
_entity.type
_entity.pdbx_description
1 polymer ?
#
loop_
_entity_poly.entity_id
_entity_poly.type
_entity_poly.pdbx_seq_one_letter_code
_entity_poly.pdbx_strand_id
1 'polypeptide(L)'
;MRLVASACLATSALALVFAGDALGCVRVDEPMSKRLDDSDAAVVGKVLSRRETEVRGAPALLLTIDVEQKVKGRHLGNPLVVRSPLHTDCDVEVANGKTRGFLLTKAPDGTLLATGAGVVAATPLLAAGGEPRGGVIKVVVGLVILAIVVLWALRRLKRGARPELPGAPRP
;
A
#
# COMPACT_ATOMS: atom_id res chain seq x y z
N MET A 1 -33.27 -4.73 22.97
CA MET A 1 -31.94 -4.53 23.60
C MET A 1 -30.77 -5.30 22.94
N ARG A 2 -30.99 -6.27 22.04
CA ARG A 2 -29.90 -7.03 21.38
C ARG A 2 -29.26 -6.35 20.15
N LEU A 3 -29.88 -5.32 19.58
CA LEU A 3 -29.41 -4.66 18.35
C LEU A 3 -28.37 -3.55 18.58
N VAL A 4 -28.32 -2.96 19.78
CA VAL A 4 -27.40 -1.84 20.08
C VAL A 4 -25.98 -2.35 20.39
N ALA A 5 -25.87 -3.52 21.02
CA ALA A 5 -24.57 -4.14 21.36
C ALA A 5 -23.76 -4.56 20.11
N SER A 6 -24.41 -5.04 19.05
CA SER A 6 -23.71 -5.43 17.81
C SER A 6 -23.20 -4.22 17.01
N ALA A 7 -23.84 -3.06 17.11
CA ALA A 7 -23.40 -1.85 16.43
C ALA A 7 -22.13 -1.24 17.08
N CYS A 8 -22.03 -1.28 18.41
CA CYS A 8 -20.84 -0.81 19.13
C CYS A 8 -19.61 -1.70 18.92
N LEU A 9 -19.79 -3.03 18.84
CA LEU A 9 -18.69 -3.96 18.57
C LEU A 9 -18.12 -3.82 17.14
N ALA A 10 -18.98 -3.56 16.16
CA ALA A 10 -18.56 -3.34 14.78
C ALA A 10 -17.80 -2.00 14.60
N THR A 11 -18.17 -0.97 15.35
CA THR A 11 -17.49 0.34 15.31
C THR A 11 -16.16 0.33 16.05
N SER A 12 -16.02 -0.39 17.18
CA SER A 12 -14.73 -0.56 17.85
C SER A 12 -13.74 -1.40 17.04
N ALA A 13 -14.21 -2.43 16.33
CA ALA A 13 -13.37 -3.22 15.44
C ALA A 13 -12.86 -2.41 14.24
N LEU A 14 -13.67 -1.48 13.70
CA LEU A 14 -13.27 -0.59 12.61
C LEU A 14 -12.22 0.46 13.06
N ALA A 15 -12.30 0.92 14.32
CA ALA A 15 -11.32 1.86 14.88
C ALA A 15 -9.95 1.22 15.14
N LEU A 16 -9.91 -0.07 15.51
CA LEU A 16 -8.66 -0.82 15.68
C LEU A 16 -7.92 -1.09 14.37
N VAL A 17 -8.63 -1.13 13.23
CA VAL A 17 -8.01 -1.25 11.89
C VAL A 17 -7.33 0.06 11.45
N PHE A 18 -7.73 1.21 12.01
CA PHE A 18 -7.14 2.53 11.70
C PHE A 18 -6.09 3.01 12.70
N ALA A 19 -5.81 2.26 13.78
CA ALA A 19 -4.80 2.62 14.80
C ALA A 19 -3.41 2.03 14.53
N GLY A 20 -3.10 1.72 13.27
CA GLY A 20 -1.84 1.09 12.87
C GLY A 20 -0.77 2.11 12.46
N ASP A 21 -0.30 2.96 13.37
CA ASP A 21 0.91 3.78 13.15
C ASP A 21 1.64 4.06 14.48
N ALA A 22 1.97 2.99 15.21
CA ALA A 22 3.02 3.06 16.22
C ALA A 22 4.36 2.82 15.51
N LEU A 23 5.09 3.90 15.25
CA LEU A 23 6.41 3.98 14.61
C LEU A 23 7.50 3.29 15.45
N GLY A 24 7.44 1.96 15.55
CA GLY A 24 8.61 1.14 15.83
C GLY A 24 9.18 0.65 14.51
N CYS A 25 10.50 0.78 14.28
CA CYS A 25 11.17 0.11 13.17
C CYS A 25 11.28 -1.40 13.43
N VAL A 26 10.13 -2.05 13.61
CA VAL A 26 10.05 -3.48 13.65
C VAL A 26 10.09 -3.95 12.20
N ARG A 27 11.13 -4.72 11.86
CA ARG A 27 11.14 -5.46 10.60
C ARG A 27 10.07 -6.54 10.69
N VAL A 28 8.86 -6.20 10.31
CA VAL A 28 7.81 -7.19 10.10
C VAL A 28 8.23 -8.00 8.86
N ASP A 29 8.37 -9.32 9.04
CA ASP A 29 8.74 -10.23 7.97
C ASP A 29 7.52 -10.44 7.05
N GLU A 30 7.26 -9.42 6.25
CA GLU A 30 6.07 -9.33 5.42
C GLU A 30 6.44 -9.50 3.94
N PRO A 31 5.59 -10.14 3.12
CA PRO A 31 5.86 -10.29 1.69
C PRO A 31 6.13 -8.95 1.02
N MET A 32 7.08 -8.96 0.07
CA MET A 32 7.54 -7.77 -0.66
C MET A 32 6.39 -7.01 -1.34
N SER A 33 5.38 -7.72 -1.82
CA SER A 33 4.19 -7.12 -2.44
C SER A 33 3.48 -6.17 -1.49
N LYS A 34 3.20 -6.63 -0.26
CA LYS A 34 2.52 -5.84 0.76
C LYS A 34 3.37 -4.68 1.24
N ARG A 35 4.68 -4.90 1.46
CA ARG A 35 5.62 -3.81 1.79
C ARG A 35 5.67 -2.72 0.70
N LEU A 36 5.55 -3.11 -0.57
CA LEU A 36 5.46 -2.18 -1.70
C LEU A 36 4.07 -1.54 -1.85
N ASP A 37 3.01 -2.18 -1.38
CA ASP A 37 1.67 -1.57 -1.28
C ASP A 37 1.64 -0.49 -0.19
N ASP A 38 2.26 -0.75 0.95
CA ASP A 38 2.27 0.16 2.11
C ASP A 38 3.26 1.33 1.94
N SER A 39 4.26 1.22 1.05
CA SER A 39 5.21 2.31 0.80
C SER A 39 4.62 3.39 -0.11
N ASP A 40 4.87 4.67 0.15
CA ASP A 40 4.38 5.76 -0.72
C ASP A 40 5.10 5.80 -2.08
N ALA A 41 6.38 5.49 -2.09
CA ALA A 41 7.21 5.43 -3.28
C ALA A 41 8.19 4.25 -3.22
N ALA A 42 8.68 3.81 -4.38
CA ALA A 42 9.69 2.77 -4.45
C ALA A 42 10.58 2.95 -5.68
N VAL A 43 11.89 2.85 -5.46
CA VAL A 43 12.91 3.03 -6.49
C VAL A 43 14.02 2.01 -6.36
N VAL A 44 14.67 1.70 -7.48
CA VAL A 44 15.95 1.00 -7.51
C VAL A 44 17.00 1.99 -7.99
N GLY A 45 18.10 2.08 -7.25
CA GLY A 45 19.14 3.06 -7.54
C GLY A 45 20.40 2.92 -6.71
N LYS A 46 21.35 3.81 -6.95
CA LYS A 46 22.64 3.87 -6.25
C LYS A 46 22.70 5.09 -5.34
N VAL A 47 23.24 4.92 -4.14
CA VAL A 47 23.54 6.07 -3.27
C VAL A 47 24.77 6.80 -3.80
N LEU A 48 24.57 8.05 -4.23
CA LEU A 48 25.64 8.93 -4.73
C LEU A 48 26.34 9.65 -3.59
N SER A 49 25.57 10.18 -2.63
CA SER A 49 26.11 10.92 -1.51
C SER A 49 25.27 10.75 -0.26
N ARG A 50 25.96 10.86 0.88
CA ARG A 50 25.40 10.82 2.22
C ARG A 50 25.85 12.08 2.94
N ARG A 51 24.91 12.87 3.46
CA ARG A 51 25.20 14.07 4.25
C ARG A 51 24.42 14.03 5.54
N GLU A 52 25.12 14.16 6.65
CA GLU A 52 24.47 14.36 7.94
C GLU A 52 23.86 15.75 7.99
N THR A 53 22.69 15.84 8.61
CA THR A 53 21.94 17.07 8.77
C THR A 53 21.17 17.00 10.09
N GLU A 54 20.66 18.14 10.52
CA GLU A 54 19.83 18.22 11.70
C GLU A 54 18.45 18.70 11.29
N VAL A 55 17.43 18.03 11.82
CA VAL A 55 16.03 18.25 11.45
C VAL A 55 15.24 18.38 12.72
N ARG A 56 14.80 19.60 13.01
CA ARG A 56 14.01 19.90 14.22
C ARG A 56 14.72 19.44 15.51
N GLY A 57 16.03 19.61 15.61
CA GLY A 57 16.79 19.19 16.80
C GLY A 57 17.25 17.74 16.80
N ALA A 58 16.89 16.95 15.78
CA ALA A 58 17.23 15.54 15.69
C ALA A 58 18.24 15.27 14.56
N PRO A 59 19.25 14.41 14.79
CA PRO A 59 20.18 14.02 13.75
C PRO A 59 19.47 13.22 12.66
N ALA A 60 19.76 13.56 11.42
CA ALA A 60 19.19 12.91 10.25
C ALA A 60 20.24 12.80 9.14
N LEU A 61 19.97 11.94 8.18
CA LEU A 61 20.85 11.62 7.08
C LEU A 61 20.16 11.93 5.76
N LEU A 62 20.70 12.87 4.99
CA LEU A 62 20.29 13.14 3.62
C LEU A 62 21.04 12.20 2.68
N LEU A 63 20.28 11.37 1.97
CA LEU A 63 20.77 10.44 0.97
C LEU A 63 20.38 10.95 -0.41
N THR A 64 21.37 11.10 -1.29
CA THR A 64 21.14 11.40 -2.71
C THR A 64 21.25 10.10 -3.47
N ILE A 65 20.17 9.69 -4.12
CA ILE A 65 20.04 8.42 -4.84
C ILE A 65 19.95 8.73 -6.33
N ASP A 66 20.84 8.13 -7.12
CA ASP A 66 20.66 8.05 -8.57
C ASP A 66 19.64 6.95 -8.89
N VAL A 67 18.50 7.35 -9.43
CA VAL A 67 17.37 6.46 -9.68
C VAL A 67 17.55 5.78 -11.02
N GLU A 68 17.90 4.50 -11.00
CA GLU A 68 18.02 3.67 -12.20
C GLU A 68 16.64 3.21 -12.69
N GLN A 69 15.73 2.88 -11.76
CA GLN A 69 14.38 2.43 -12.09
C GLN A 69 13.35 2.91 -11.06
N LYS A 70 12.22 3.42 -11.56
CA LYS A 70 11.07 3.82 -10.74
C LYS A 70 10.08 2.66 -10.70
N VAL A 71 9.79 2.17 -9.50
CA VAL A 71 8.86 1.05 -9.27
C VAL A 71 7.48 1.56 -8.87
N LYS A 72 7.44 2.54 -7.96
CA LYS A 72 6.21 3.18 -7.49
C LYS A 72 6.44 4.68 -7.28
N GLY A 73 5.49 5.50 -7.70
CA GLY A 73 5.54 6.97 -7.62
C GLY A 73 5.77 7.64 -8.98
N ARG A 74 4.80 8.45 -9.44
CA ARG A 74 4.82 9.07 -10.79
C ARG A 74 5.76 10.27 -10.93
N HIS A 75 6.13 10.94 -9.84
CA HIS A 75 6.85 12.23 -9.87
C HIS A 75 8.10 12.24 -8.97
N LEU A 76 8.94 11.22 -9.11
CA LEU A 76 10.23 11.17 -8.41
C LEU A 76 11.31 11.84 -9.28
N GLY A 77 12.06 12.78 -8.69
CA GLY A 77 13.21 13.40 -9.33
C GLY A 77 14.37 12.42 -9.53
N ASN A 78 15.31 12.76 -10.42
CA ASN A 78 16.61 12.08 -10.52
C ASN A 78 17.73 13.14 -10.64
N PRO A 79 18.66 13.26 -9.68
CA PRO A 79 18.80 12.45 -8.47
C PRO A 79 17.67 12.67 -7.45
N LEU A 80 17.29 11.62 -6.73
CA LEU A 80 16.28 11.65 -5.68
C LEU A 80 16.94 11.92 -4.33
N VAL A 81 16.47 12.95 -3.62
CA VAL A 81 16.93 13.24 -2.27
C VAL A 81 15.92 12.68 -1.27
N VAL A 82 16.39 11.82 -0.37
CA VAL A 82 15.58 11.22 0.69
C VAL A 82 16.24 11.46 2.04
N ARG A 83 15.45 11.50 3.09
CA ARG A 83 15.91 11.64 4.47
C ARG A 83 15.86 10.27 5.16
N SER A 84 16.84 9.96 5.98
CA SER A 84 16.88 8.80 6.86
C SER A 84 17.12 9.28 8.28
N PRO A 85 16.60 8.60 9.30
CA PRO A 85 17.07 8.81 10.66
C PRO A 85 18.56 8.42 10.78
N LEU A 86 19.22 8.97 11.80
CA LEU A 86 20.60 8.70 12.15
C LEU A 86 20.70 8.44 13.65
N HIS A 87 21.57 7.51 14.06
CA HIS A 87 21.74 7.02 15.42
C HIS A 87 20.50 6.33 16.00
N THR A 88 19.75 5.63 15.15
CA THR A 88 18.56 4.86 15.51
C THR A 88 18.63 3.42 14.98
N ASP A 89 17.79 2.53 15.51
CA ASP A 89 17.63 1.17 14.96
C ASP A 89 17.07 1.16 13.53
N CYS A 90 16.60 2.32 13.05
CA CYS A 90 16.04 2.54 11.72
C CYS A 90 17.07 3.03 10.69
N ASP A 91 18.35 3.09 11.05
CA ASP A 91 19.37 3.72 10.22
C ASP A 91 19.60 2.98 8.89
N VAL A 92 19.88 3.75 7.84
CA VAL A 92 20.17 3.23 6.51
C VAL A 92 21.67 2.94 6.36
N GLU A 93 22.03 1.67 6.48
CA GLU A 93 23.40 1.18 6.25
C GLU A 93 23.60 0.71 4.81
N VAL A 94 23.65 1.65 3.85
CA VAL A 94 23.97 1.36 2.45
C VAL A 94 25.26 2.05 2.03
N ALA A 95 26.21 1.27 1.51
CA ALA A 95 27.46 1.78 0.95
C ALA A 95 27.21 2.55 -0.36
N ASN A 96 27.97 3.63 -0.56
CA ASN A 96 27.90 4.43 -1.78
C ASN A 96 28.22 3.59 -3.03
N GLY A 97 27.55 3.89 -4.14
CA GLY A 97 27.76 3.24 -5.43
C GLY A 97 27.14 1.84 -5.60
N LYS A 98 26.57 1.24 -4.55
CA LYS A 98 25.86 -0.05 -4.66
C LYS A 98 24.39 0.15 -5.04
N THR A 99 23.93 -0.57 -6.07
CA THR A 99 22.51 -0.60 -6.44
C THR A 99 21.70 -1.35 -5.38
N ARG A 100 20.65 -0.70 -4.86
CA ARG A 100 19.70 -1.27 -3.91
C ARG A 100 18.28 -0.82 -4.25
N GLY A 101 17.30 -1.57 -3.75
CA GLY A 101 15.90 -1.16 -3.74
C GLY A 101 15.61 -0.35 -2.48
N PHE A 102 14.85 0.72 -2.65
CA PHE A 102 14.41 1.61 -1.58
C PHE A 102 12.90 1.69 -1.60
N LEU A 103 12.28 1.22 -0.51
CA LEU A 103 10.91 1.51 -0.16
C LEU A 103 10.90 2.81 0.65
N LEU A 104 10.14 3.79 0.16
CA LEU A 104 10.12 5.14 0.70
C LEU A 104 8.74 5.45 1.27
N THR A 105 8.72 6.07 2.44
CA THR A 105 7.51 6.55 3.11
C THR A 105 7.51 8.06 3.10
N LYS A 106 6.35 8.68 2.93
CA LYS A 106 6.21 10.13 2.94
C LYS A 106 6.03 10.61 4.37
N ALA A 107 6.93 11.47 4.82
CA ALA A 107 6.78 12.16 6.09
C ALA A 107 5.59 13.15 6.05
N PRO A 108 5.09 13.58 7.22
CA PRO A 108 4.04 14.60 7.31
C PRO A 108 4.41 15.94 6.67
N ASP A 109 5.70 16.26 6.57
CA ASP A 109 6.22 17.46 5.87
C ASP A 109 6.31 17.28 4.34
N GLY A 110 5.90 16.12 3.83
CA GLY A 110 5.92 15.76 2.42
C GLY A 110 7.27 15.25 1.91
N THR A 111 8.30 15.21 2.77
CA THR A 111 9.63 14.66 2.41
C THR A 111 9.58 13.14 2.33
N LEU A 112 10.42 12.55 1.47
CA LEU A 112 10.54 11.09 1.39
C LEU A 112 11.55 10.60 2.42
N LEU A 113 11.11 9.62 3.21
CA LEU A 113 11.90 8.95 4.22
C LEU A 113 12.34 7.58 3.72
N ALA A 114 13.62 7.28 3.92
CA ALA A 114 14.21 5.96 3.79
C ALA A 114 14.58 5.45 5.18
N THR A 115 14.22 4.21 5.49
CA THR A 115 14.59 3.55 6.74
C THR A 115 15.37 2.26 6.44
N GLY A 116 16.16 1.77 7.38
CA GLY A 116 16.88 0.51 7.25
C GLY A 116 15.98 -0.69 6.95
N ALA A 117 14.72 -0.67 7.43
CA ALA A 117 13.71 -1.67 7.09
C ALA A 117 13.17 -1.52 5.65
N GLY A 118 13.25 -0.32 5.05
CA GLY A 118 12.86 -0.06 3.67
C GLY A 118 13.91 -0.41 2.62
N VAL A 119 15.15 -0.73 3.04
CA VAL A 119 16.22 -1.15 2.13
C VAL A 119 16.06 -2.62 1.78
N VAL A 120 15.95 -2.90 0.48
CA VAL A 120 15.72 -4.26 -0.04
C VAL A 120 16.65 -4.57 -1.22
N ALA A 121 16.72 -5.85 -1.59
CA ALA A 121 17.40 -6.23 -2.82
C ALA A 121 16.62 -5.70 -4.04
N ALA A 122 17.34 -5.28 -5.07
CA ALA A 122 16.75 -4.70 -6.28
C ALA A 122 15.83 -5.70 -7.01
N THR A 123 16.31 -6.92 -7.23
CA THR A 123 15.59 -7.96 -7.99
C THR A 123 14.18 -8.27 -7.46
N PRO A 124 13.97 -8.59 -6.16
CA PRO A 124 12.63 -8.89 -5.66
C PRO A 124 11.72 -7.65 -5.67
N LEU A 125 12.27 -6.44 -5.55
CA LEU A 125 11.49 -5.21 -5.62
C LEU A 125 10.95 -4.97 -7.04
N LEU A 126 11.76 -5.20 -8.06
CA LEU A 126 11.35 -5.11 -9.46
C LEU A 126 10.31 -6.16 -9.82
N ALA A 127 10.51 -7.40 -9.35
CA ALA A 127 9.54 -8.47 -9.55
C ALA A 127 8.18 -8.12 -8.93
N ALA A 128 8.16 -7.60 -7.70
CA ALA A 128 6.93 -7.20 -7.01
C ALA A 128 6.23 -5.98 -7.62
N GLY A 129 6.97 -5.09 -8.29
CA GLY A 129 6.43 -3.91 -8.95
C GLY A 129 5.88 -4.15 -10.35
N GLY A 130 6.33 -5.21 -11.03
CA GLY A 130 5.85 -5.61 -12.34
C GLY A 130 4.48 -6.29 -12.33
N GLU A 131 4.01 -6.78 -11.17
CA GLU A 131 2.76 -7.52 -11.06
C GLU A 131 1.54 -6.61 -11.32
N PRO A 132 0.68 -6.90 -12.30
CA PRO A 132 -0.48 -6.06 -12.62
C PRO A 132 -1.52 -6.08 -11.49
N ARG A 133 -1.60 -4.98 -10.74
CA ARG A 133 -2.42 -4.83 -9.51
C ARG A 133 -3.94 -4.71 -9.70
N GLY A 134 -4.50 -5.24 -10.79
CA GLY A 134 -5.93 -5.11 -11.12
C GLY A 134 -6.83 -6.27 -10.66
N GLY A 135 -6.27 -7.34 -10.08
CA GLY A 135 -7.01 -8.58 -9.81
C GLY A 135 -8.10 -8.43 -8.76
N VAL A 136 -7.76 -7.91 -7.57
CA VAL A 136 -8.68 -7.86 -6.41
C VAL A 136 -9.90 -6.99 -6.69
N ILE A 137 -9.69 -5.83 -7.32
CA ILE A 137 -10.79 -4.91 -7.69
C ILE A 137 -11.77 -5.60 -8.63
N LYS A 138 -11.28 -6.36 -9.63
CA LYS A 138 -12.15 -7.12 -10.54
C LYS A 138 -12.99 -8.18 -9.81
N VAL A 139 -12.41 -8.87 -8.83
CA VAL A 139 -13.13 -9.88 -8.03
C VAL A 139 -14.23 -9.22 -7.21
N VAL A 140 -13.94 -8.12 -6.53
CA VAL A 140 -14.94 -7.39 -5.73
C VAL A 140 -16.08 -6.87 -6.60
N VAL A 141 -15.77 -6.26 -7.75
CA VAL A 141 -16.78 -5.77 -8.70
C VAL A 141 -17.65 -6.92 -9.22
N GLY A 142 -17.05 -8.05 -9.57
CA GLY A 142 -17.79 -9.25 -9.99
C GLY A 142 -18.76 -9.75 -8.93
N LEU A 143 -18.32 -9.75 -7.66
CA LEU A 143 -19.13 -10.23 -6.52
C LEU A 143 -20.31 -9.29 -6.22
N VAL A 144 -20.11 -7.97 -6.34
CA VAL A 144 -21.17 -6.97 -6.20
C VAL A 144 -22.23 -7.13 -7.30
N ILE A 145 -21.80 -7.28 -8.56
CA ILE A 145 -22.71 -7.50 -9.68
C ILE A 145 -23.50 -8.79 -9.48
N LEU A 146 -22.84 -9.89 -9.09
CA LEU A 146 -23.50 -11.16 -8.79
C LEU A 146 -24.56 -10.99 -7.70
N ALA A 147 -24.24 -10.30 -6.61
CA ALA A 147 -25.16 -10.05 -5.51
C ALA A 147 -26.40 -9.25 -5.96
N ILE A 148 -26.21 -8.23 -6.80
CA ILE A 148 -27.31 -7.43 -7.37
C ILE A 148 -28.22 -8.31 -8.22
N VAL A 149 -27.65 -9.14 -9.10
CA VAL A 149 -28.41 -10.03 -9.98
C VAL A 149 -29.20 -11.06 -9.18
N VAL A 150 -28.58 -11.69 -8.18
CA VAL A 150 -29.25 -12.66 -7.30
C VAL A 150 -30.39 -11.98 -6.52
N LEU A 151 -30.14 -10.80 -5.96
CA LEU A 151 -31.15 -10.05 -5.22
C LEU A 151 -32.32 -9.64 -6.13
N TRP A 152 -32.03 -9.23 -7.37
CA TRP A 152 -33.04 -8.90 -8.36
C TRP A 152 -33.86 -10.12 -8.76
N ALA A 153 -33.22 -11.26 -9.03
CA ALA A 153 -33.88 -12.51 -9.36
C ALA A 153 -34.81 -12.98 -8.23
N LEU A 154 -34.36 -12.92 -6.98
CA LEU A 154 -35.16 -13.27 -5.80
C LEU A 154 -36.34 -12.30 -5.59
N ARG A 155 -36.10 -10.99 -5.76
CA ARG A 155 -37.18 -9.98 -5.69
C ARG A 155 -38.21 -10.19 -6.80
N ARG A 156 -37.77 -10.55 -8.00
CA ARG A 156 -38.64 -10.86 -9.13
C ARG A 156 -39.48 -12.11 -8.88
N LEU A 157 -38.87 -13.18 -8.38
CA LEU A 157 -39.55 -14.42 -7.95
C LEU A 157 -40.62 -14.13 -6.91
N LYS A 158 -40.30 -13.33 -5.87
CA LYS A 158 -41.26 -12.93 -4.84
C LYS A 158 -42.40 -12.03 -5.35
N ARG A 159 -42.18 -11.27 -6.42
CA ARG A 159 -43.21 -10.41 -7.02
C ARG A 159 -44.14 -11.16 -7.98
N GLY A 160 -43.93 -12.47 -8.20
CA GLY A 160 -44.79 -13.27 -9.09
C GLY A 160 -44.78 -12.83 -10.56
N ALA A 161 -43.82 -11.99 -10.96
CA ALA A 161 -43.73 -11.47 -12.32
C ALA A 161 -43.16 -12.54 -13.27
N ARG A 162 -44.02 -13.47 -13.70
CA ARG A 162 -43.73 -14.31 -14.86
C ARG A 162 -43.48 -13.38 -16.05
N PRO A 163 -42.37 -13.55 -16.79
CA PRO A 163 -42.28 -12.92 -18.11
C PRO A 163 -43.44 -13.42 -18.97
N GLU A 164 -44.21 -12.51 -19.56
CA GLU A 164 -45.05 -12.85 -20.71
C GLU A 164 -44.10 -13.21 -21.85
N LEU A 165 -43.78 -14.49 -21.94
CA LEU A 165 -43.17 -15.05 -23.14
C LEU A 165 -44.26 -15.07 -24.21
N PRO A 166 -44.04 -14.45 -25.39
CA PRO A 166 -44.99 -14.55 -26.49
C PRO A 166 -45.16 -16.03 -26.83
N GLY A 167 -46.34 -16.60 -26.51
CA GLY A 167 -46.68 -18.01 -26.72
C GLY A 167 -46.99 -18.86 -25.48
N ALA A 168 -46.92 -18.31 -24.25
CA ALA A 168 -47.32 -19.09 -23.06
C ALA A 168 -48.85 -19.31 -23.00
N PRO A 169 -49.34 -20.56 -22.78
CA PRO A 169 -50.77 -20.83 -22.70
C PRO A 169 -51.37 -20.20 -21.43
N ARG A 170 -52.53 -19.54 -21.59
CA ARG A 170 -53.31 -18.93 -20.51
C ARG A 170 -54.08 -20.00 -19.73
N PRO A 171 -54.28 -19.84 -18.41
CA PRO A 171 -55.11 -20.73 -17.60
C PRO A 171 -56.58 -20.69 -18.03
#